data_AF-P47273-F1
#
_entry.id   AF-P47273-F1
#
_cell.length_a   1.000
_cell.length_b   1.000
_cell.length_c   1.000
_cell.angle_alpha   90.00
_cell.angle_beta   90.00
_cell.angle_gamma   90.00
#
_symmetry.space_group_name_H-M   'P 1'
#
loop_
_entity.id
_entity.type
_entity.pdbx_description
1 polymer ?
#
loop_
_entity_poly.entity_id
_entity_poly.type
_entity_poly.pdbx_seq_one_letter_code
_entity_poly.pdbx_strand_id
1 'polypeptide(L)'
;MAITVKGLTNKLTRTQRRIAVVEFIFSLLFFLPKEAEVIQADFLEYDTKERQLNEWQKLIVKAFSENIFSFQKKIEEQQLKNQLEIQTKYNKISGKKIDLLTTAVVLCALSEQKAHNTDKPLLISEALLIMDHYSQGAEKKQTHALLDKLL
;
A
#
# COMPACT_ATOMS: atom_id res chain seq x y z
N MET A 1 38.95 -18.53 -17.63
CA MET A 1 38.92 -17.08 -17.32
C MET A 1 37.61 -16.78 -16.62
N ALA A 2 37.65 -16.53 -15.31
CA ALA A 2 36.49 -16.09 -14.56
C ALA A 2 36.37 -14.57 -14.70
N ILE A 3 35.31 -14.10 -15.36
CA ILE A 3 35.00 -12.67 -15.46
C ILE A 3 34.31 -12.27 -14.16
N THR A 4 35.04 -11.57 -13.30
CA THR A 4 34.51 -10.81 -12.16
C THR A 4 33.63 -9.69 -12.68
N VAL A 5 32.32 -9.94 -12.78
CA VAL A 5 31.34 -8.86 -12.77
C VAL A 5 31.24 -8.40 -11.32
N LYS A 6 31.56 -7.14 -11.04
CA LYS A 6 31.33 -6.47 -9.76
C LYS A 6 29.85 -6.66 -9.38
N GLY A 7 29.57 -7.69 -8.60
CA GLY A 7 28.23 -8.00 -8.14
C GLY A 7 27.84 -6.95 -7.11
N LEU A 8 27.08 -5.93 -7.54
CA LEU A 8 26.16 -5.29 -6.62
C LEU A 8 25.40 -6.42 -5.93
N THR A 9 25.64 -6.63 -4.65
CA THR A 9 24.66 -7.28 -3.80
C THR A 9 23.44 -6.38 -3.88
N ASN A 10 22.50 -6.70 -4.78
CA ASN A 10 21.26 -5.97 -5.02
C ASN A 10 20.37 -6.08 -3.78
N LYS A 11 20.79 -5.45 -2.68
CA LYS A 11 19.91 -5.21 -1.54
C LYS A 11 18.88 -4.22 -2.04
N LEU A 12 17.70 -4.73 -2.38
CA LEU A 12 16.54 -3.91 -2.68
C LEU A 12 16.40 -2.84 -1.59
N THR A 13 16.28 -1.59 -2.02
CA THR A 13 16.00 -0.45 -1.14
C THR A 13 14.67 -0.68 -0.41
N ARG A 14 14.46 0.03 0.71
CA ARG A 14 13.18 -0.05 1.43
C ARG A 14 11.99 0.31 0.52
N THR A 15 12.14 1.32 -0.32
CA THR A 15 11.12 1.72 -1.31
C THR A 15 10.82 0.61 -2.30
N GLN A 16 11.84 -0.05 -2.86
CA GLN A 16 11.62 -1.20 -3.77
C GLN A 16 10.92 -2.37 -3.08
N ARG A 17 11.25 -2.64 -1.81
CA ARG A 17 10.55 -3.67 -1.03
C ARG A 17 9.09 -3.30 -0.76
N ARG A 18 8.82 -2.03 -0.49
CA ARG A 18 7.46 -1.52 -0.31
C ARG A 18 6.66 -1.58 -1.62
N ILE A 19 7.28 -1.26 -2.76
CA ILE A 19 6.67 -1.43 -4.08
C ILE A 19 6.22 -2.87 -4.28
N ALA A 20 7.07 -3.86 -3.99
CA ALA A 20 6.69 -5.27 -4.11
C ALA A 20 5.48 -5.63 -3.23
N VAL A 21 5.36 -5.06 -2.02
CA VAL A 21 4.19 -5.25 -1.16
C VAL A 21 2.95 -4.56 -1.75
N VAL A 22 3.09 -3.34 -2.29
CA VAL A 22 1.97 -2.65 -2.98
C VAL A 22 1.49 -3.43 -4.19
N GLU A 23 2.40 -3.93 -5.02
CA GLU A 23 2.06 -4.76 -6.19
C GLU A 23 1.31 -6.03 -5.79
N PHE A 24 1.74 -6.67 -4.71
CA PHE A 24 1.06 -7.84 -4.15
C PHE A 24 -0.34 -7.50 -3.61
N ILE A 25 -0.48 -6.42 -2.84
CA ILE A 25 -1.79 -5.96 -2.35
C ILE A 25 -2.70 -5.61 -3.53
N PHE A 26 -2.17 -4.89 -4.52
CA PHE A 26 -2.91 -4.48 -5.71
C PHE A 26 -3.44 -5.69 -6.49
N SER A 27 -2.61 -6.72 -6.71
CA SER A 27 -3.04 -7.94 -7.40
C SER A 27 -4.10 -8.70 -6.60
N LEU A 28 -3.96 -8.77 -5.27
CA LEU A 28 -4.95 -9.42 -4.41
C LEU A 28 -6.31 -8.74 -4.41
N LEU A 29 -6.38 -7.40 -4.55
CA LEU A 29 -7.66 -6.67 -4.53
C LEU A 29 -8.66 -7.16 -5.58
N PHE A 30 -8.20 -7.79 -6.67
CA PHE A 30 -9.07 -8.36 -7.71
C PHE A 30 -9.72 -9.69 -7.31
N PHE A 31 -9.22 -10.36 -6.27
CA PHE A 31 -9.60 -11.73 -5.91
C PHE A 31 -10.10 -11.87 -4.46
N LEU A 32 -10.49 -10.76 -3.82
CA LEU A 32 -11.07 -10.77 -2.48
C LEU A 32 -12.55 -11.19 -2.50
N PRO A 33 -13.07 -11.76 -1.39
CA PRO A 33 -12.40 -11.99 -0.10
C PRO A 33 -11.50 -13.24 -0.09
N LYS A 34 -10.40 -13.19 0.67
CA LYS A 34 -9.53 -14.34 0.97
C LYS A 34 -9.28 -14.43 2.47
N GLU A 35 -9.06 -15.65 2.97
CA GLU A 35 -8.64 -15.89 4.35
C GLU A 35 -7.19 -15.38 4.58
N ALA A 36 -6.89 -15.00 5.82
CA ALA A 36 -5.62 -14.36 6.16
C ALA A 36 -4.43 -15.30 5.95
N GLU A 37 -4.62 -16.60 6.20
CA GLU A 37 -3.66 -17.66 6.00
C GLU A 37 -3.36 -17.85 4.51
N VAL A 38 -4.39 -17.82 3.66
CA VAL A 38 -4.25 -17.93 2.20
C VAL A 38 -3.48 -16.73 1.65
N ILE A 39 -3.79 -15.50 2.08
CA ILE A 39 -3.05 -14.30 1.68
C ILE A 39 -1.56 -14.41 2.06
N GLN A 40 -1.27 -14.87 3.28
CA GLN A 40 0.12 -15.02 3.73
C GLN A 40 0.85 -16.10 2.95
N ALA A 41 0.20 -17.23 2.66
CA ALA A 41 0.77 -18.29 1.84
C ALA A 41 1.05 -17.81 0.41
N ASP A 42 0.07 -17.15 -0.24
CA ASP A 42 0.21 -16.55 -1.57
C ASP A 42 1.42 -15.59 -1.62
N PHE A 43 1.67 -14.81 -0.55
CA PHE A 43 2.82 -13.91 -0.51
C PHE A 43 4.14 -14.66 -0.48
N LEU A 44 4.23 -15.79 0.23
CA LEU A 44 5.44 -16.59 0.31
C LEU A 44 5.81 -17.24 -1.04
N GLU A 45 4.84 -17.43 -1.94
CA GLU A 45 5.12 -17.90 -3.30
C GLU A 45 5.96 -16.91 -4.12
N TYR A 46 5.98 -15.63 -3.73
CA TYR A 46 6.83 -14.61 -4.37
C TYR A 46 8.30 -14.64 -3.89
N ASP A 47 8.65 -15.49 -2.91
CA ASP A 47 10.02 -15.57 -2.38
C ASP A 47 10.95 -16.33 -3.34
N THR A 48 11.47 -15.59 -4.33
CA THR A 48 12.43 -16.12 -5.31
C THR A 48 13.85 -15.66 -5.00
N LYS A 49 14.84 -16.34 -5.59
CA LYS A 49 16.27 -15.93 -5.47
C LYS A 49 16.52 -14.49 -5.92
N GLU A 50 15.70 -13.97 -6.83
CA GLU A 50 15.84 -12.63 -7.41
C GLU A 50 15.09 -11.56 -6.61
N ARG A 51 14.07 -11.95 -5.85
CA ARG A 51 13.20 -11.06 -5.07
C ARG A 51 12.99 -11.58 -3.65
N GLN A 52 14.08 -11.87 -2.95
CA GLN A 52 14.00 -12.43 -1.60
C GLN A 52 13.19 -11.54 -0.66
N LEU A 53 12.14 -12.13 -0.10
CA LEU A 53 11.26 -11.49 0.87
C LEU A 53 11.97 -11.42 2.22
N ASN A 54 11.95 -10.26 2.86
CA ASN A 54 12.47 -10.13 4.22
C ASN A 54 11.35 -10.13 5.26
N GLU A 55 11.72 -10.31 6.53
CA GLU A 55 10.77 -10.31 7.66
C GLU A 55 9.97 -9.00 7.76
N TRP A 56 10.57 -7.87 7.37
CA TRP A 56 9.87 -6.60 7.35
C TRP A 56 8.66 -6.62 6.41
N GLN A 57 8.81 -7.14 5.17
CA GLN A 57 7.71 -7.28 4.21
C GLN A 57 6.66 -8.28 4.71
N LYS A 58 7.09 -9.42 5.24
CA LYS A 58 6.19 -10.47 5.76
C LYS A 58 5.30 -9.95 6.89
N LEU A 59 5.86 -9.15 7.80
CA LEU A 59 5.09 -8.54 8.89
C LEU A 59 4.04 -7.53 8.39
N ILE A 60 4.34 -6.78 7.33
CA ILE A 60 3.36 -5.88 6.70
C ILE A 60 2.23 -6.68 6.07
N VAL A 61 2.56 -7.74 5.33
CA VAL A 61 1.54 -8.58 4.68
C VAL A 61 0.70 -9.33 5.70
N LYS A 62 1.28 -9.78 6.81
CA LYS A 62 0.52 -10.34 7.93
C LYS A 62 -0.44 -9.32 8.54
N ALA A 63 0.03 -8.10 8.82
CA ALA A 63 -0.85 -7.05 9.35
C ALA A 63 -1.97 -6.71 8.36
N PHE A 64 -1.67 -6.68 7.06
CA PHE A 64 -2.64 -6.51 6.00
C PHE A 64 -3.69 -7.64 6.00
N SER A 65 -3.26 -8.89 5.96
CA SER A 65 -4.15 -10.05 5.85
C SER A 65 -5.10 -10.17 7.04
N GLU A 66 -4.62 -9.88 8.25
CA GLU A 66 -5.40 -9.93 9.48
C GLU A 66 -6.38 -8.75 9.64
N ASN A 67 -6.14 -7.62 8.96
CA ASN A 67 -6.90 -6.38 9.17
C ASN A 67 -7.59 -5.84 7.90
N ILE A 68 -7.57 -6.57 6.79
CA ILE A 68 -8.00 -6.06 5.48
C ILE A 68 -9.40 -5.45 5.50
N PHE A 69 -10.39 -6.15 6.05
CA PHE A 69 -11.77 -5.66 6.12
C PHE A 69 -11.90 -4.44 7.02
N SER A 70 -11.16 -4.40 8.14
CA SER A 70 -11.13 -3.25 9.03
C SER A 70 -10.53 -2.03 8.34
N PHE A 71 -9.42 -2.21 7.61
CA PHE A 71 -8.78 -1.13 6.87
C PHE A 71 -9.63 -0.66 5.69
N GLN A 72 -10.23 -1.56 4.91
CA GLN A 72 -11.16 -1.18 3.83
C GLN A 72 -12.33 -0.37 4.36
N LYS A 73 -12.97 -0.82 5.44
CA LYS A 73 -14.04 -0.06 6.11
C LYS A 73 -13.56 1.33 6.55
N LYS A 74 -12.38 1.42 7.16
CA LYS A 74 -11.80 2.71 7.59
C LYS A 74 -11.59 3.67 6.41
N ILE A 75 -11.12 3.16 5.27
CA ILE A 75 -10.95 3.94 4.04
C ILE A 75 -12.30 4.43 3.52
N GLU A 76 -13.29 3.55 3.39
CA GLU A 76 -14.63 3.89 2.90
C GLU A 76 -15.33 4.92 3.78
N GLU A 77 -15.27 4.75 5.10
CA GLU A 77 -15.83 5.70 6.07
C GLU A 77 -15.17 7.08 5.94
N GLN A 78 -13.84 7.12 5.75
CA GLN A 78 -13.13 8.39 5.57
C GLN A 78 -13.47 9.05 4.24
N GLN A 79 -13.67 8.28 3.18
CA GLN A 79 -14.14 8.82 1.89
C GLN A 79 -15.52 9.42 2.00
N LEU A 80 -16.45 8.71 2.64
CA LEU A 80 -17.81 9.21 2.85
C LEU A 80 -17.79 10.52 3.65
N LYS A 81 -16.99 10.59 4.73
CA LYS A 81 -16.79 11.82 5.52
C LYS A 81 -16.29 12.97 4.65
N ASN A 82 -15.27 12.72 3.83
CA ASN A 82 -14.71 13.75 2.94
C ASN A 82 -15.76 14.23 1.91
N GLN A 83 -16.57 13.32 1.35
CA GLN A 83 -17.63 13.67 0.40
C GLN A 83 -18.72 14.51 1.05
N LEU A 84 -19.16 14.14 2.26
CA LEU A 84 -20.13 14.90 3.03
C LEU A 84 -19.62 16.31 3.38
N GLU A 85 -18.35 16.44 3.76
CA GLU A 85 -17.73 17.75 4.01
C GLU A 85 -17.69 18.63 2.74
N ILE A 86 -17.39 18.04 1.58
CA ILE A 86 -17.37 18.79 0.30
C ILE A 86 -18.78 19.21 -0.09
N GLN A 87 -19.76 18.31 0.05
CA GLN A 87 -21.15 18.59 -0.30
C GLN A 87 -21.72 19.70 0.60
N THR A 88 -21.46 19.64 1.91
CA THR A 88 -21.94 20.65 2.86
C THR A 88 -21.26 22.01 2.67
N LYS A 89 -19.94 22.05 2.43
CA LYS A 89 -19.20 23.32 2.29
C LYS A 89 -19.34 23.98 0.92
N TYR A 90 -19.44 23.19 -0.15
CA TYR A 90 -19.34 23.71 -1.52
C TYR A 90 -20.55 23.41 -2.40
N ASN A 91 -21.56 22.70 -1.88
CA ASN A 91 -22.73 22.23 -2.64
C ASN A 91 -22.35 21.47 -3.92
N LYS A 92 -21.22 20.75 -3.88
CA LYS A 92 -20.71 19.94 -4.99
C LYS A 92 -20.77 18.45 -4.60
N ILE A 93 -21.37 17.64 -5.46
CA ILE A 93 -21.30 16.18 -5.33
C ILE A 93 -20.02 15.73 -6.05
N SER A 94 -18.98 15.36 -5.30
CA SER A 94 -17.79 14.72 -5.85
C SER A 94 -17.82 13.24 -5.53
N GLY A 95 -18.08 12.41 -6.54
CA GLY A 95 -18.35 10.98 -6.40
C GLY A 95 -17.25 10.04 -6.87
N LYS A 96 -16.02 10.51 -7.14
CA LYS A 96 -14.97 9.62 -7.65
C LYS A 96 -14.48 8.71 -6.51
N LYS A 97 -14.89 7.44 -6.56
CA LYS A 97 -14.28 6.37 -5.75
C LYS A 97 -12.78 6.34 -6.02
N ILE A 98 -11.98 6.03 -5.00
CA ILE A 98 -10.55 5.78 -5.22
C ILE A 98 -10.37 4.60 -6.15
N ASP A 99 -9.31 4.66 -6.94
CA ASP A 99 -8.90 3.53 -7.74
C ASP A 99 -8.22 2.45 -6.88
N LEU A 100 -8.01 1.29 -7.49
CA LEU A 100 -7.40 0.14 -6.82
C LEU A 100 -5.95 0.41 -6.44
N LEU A 101 -5.22 1.21 -7.22
CA LEU A 101 -3.82 1.56 -6.92
C LEU A 101 -3.73 2.43 -5.65
N THR A 102 -4.52 3.50 -5.58
CA THR A 102 -4.61 4.35 -4.37
C THR A 102 -5.03 3.49 -3.17
N THR A 103 -5.99 2.60 -3.37
CA THR A 103 -6.42 1.66 -2.32
C THR A 103 -5.27 0.78 -1.83
N ALA A 104 -4.50 0.19 -2.75
CA ALA A 104 -3.37 -0.68 -2.42
C ALA A 104 -2.26 0.08 -1.67
N VAL A 105 -1.93 1.29 -2.12
CA VAL A 105 -0.92 2.15 -1.45
C VAL A 105 -1.37 2.53 -0.04
N VAL A 106 -2.64 2.90 0.14
CA VAL A 106 -3.21 3.25 1.45
C VAL A 106 -3.22 2.04 2.39
N LEU A 107 -3.64 0.88 1.89
CA LEU A 107 -3.63 -0.37 2.65
C LEU A 107 -2.21 -0.76 3.06
N CYS A 108 -1.23 -0.62 2.18
CA CYS A 108 0.17 -0.88 2.49
C CYS A 108 0.66 0.03 3.63
N ALA A 109 0.38 1.34 3.56
CA ALA A 109 0.78 2.29 4.60
C ALA A 109 0.12 2.01 5.96
N LEU A 110 -1.18 1.70 5.97
CA LEU A 110 -1.90 1.31 7.20
C LEU A 110 -1.32 0.03 7.81
N SER A 111 -1.02 -0.95 6.96
CA SER A 111 -0.45 -2.23 7.39
C SER A 111 0.97 -2.06 7.94
N GLU A 112 1.78 -1.19 7.33
CA GLU A 112 3.11 -0.87 7.82
C GLU A 112 3.07 -0.07 9.14
N GLN A 113 2.13 0.86 9.29
CA GLN A 113 1.93 1.56 10.57
C GLN A 113 1.58 0.54 11.67
N LYS A 114 0.66 -0.39 11.39
CA LYS A 114 0.24 -1.43 12.33
C LYS A 114 1.38 -2.39 12.69
N ALA A 115 2.17 -2.81 11.71
CA ALA A 115 3.24 -3.80 11.90
C ALA A 115 4.49 -3.24 12.58
N HIS A 116 4.88 -2.01 12.23
CA HIS A 116 6.20 -1.45 12.59
C HIS A 116 6.13 -0.11 13.32
N ASN A 117 4.94 0.45 13.56
CA ASN A 117 4.76 1.80 14.10
C ASN A 117 5.56 2.86 13.32
N THR A 118 5.65 2.70 12.00
CA THR A 118 6.40 3.64 11.16
C THR A 118 5.76 5.02 11.23
N ASP A 119 6.59 6.05 11.38
CA ASP A 119 6.15 7.44 11.47
C ASP A 119 5.31 7.88 10.27
N LYS A 120 4.19 8.55 10.56
CA LYS A 120 3.24 9.06 9.57
C LYS A 120 3.89 9.87 8.44
N PRO A 121 4.80 10.84 8.70
CA PRO A 121 5.44 11.59 7.62
C PRO A 121 6.19 10.69 6.62
N LEU A 122 6.85 9.64 7.12
CA LEU A 122 7.62 8.71 6.30
C LEU A 122 6.71 7.82 5.45
N LEU A 123 5.60 7.33 6.04
CA LEU A 123 4.59 6.58 5.31
C LEU A 123 3.98 7.40 4.18
N ILE A 124 3.62 8.66 4.46
CA ILE A 124 3.07 9.56 3.46
C ILE A 124 4.10 9.82 2.36
N SER A 125 5.34 10.20 2.69
CA SER A 125 6.35 10.52 1.67
C SER A 125 6.63 9.33 0.74
N GLU A 126 6.72 8.13 1.29
CA GLU A 126 6.99 6.91 0.51
C GLU A 126 5.78 6.50 -0.32
N ALA A 127 4.57 6.63 0.20
CA ALA A 127 3.36 6.43 -0.58
C ALA A 127 3.30 7.37 -1.79
N LEU A 128 3.66 8.65 -1.61
CA LEU A 128 3.70 9.62 -2.70
C LEU A 128 4.76 9.30 -3.76
N LEU A 129 5.93 8.80 -3.35
CA LEU A 129 6.95 8.33 -4.27
C LEU A 129 6.48 7.11 -5.09
N ILE A 130 5.73 6.20 -4.45
CA ILE A 130 5.13 5.06 -5.16
C ILE A 130 4.06 5.55 -6.13
N MET A 131 3.22 6.50 -5.74
CA MET A 131 2.22 7.08 -6.65
C MET A 131 2.87 7.79 -7.85
N ASP A 132 3.98 8.49 -7.65
CA ASP A 132 4.75 9.09 -8.76
C ASP A 132 5.25 8.05 -9.77
N HIS A 133 5.44 6.80 -9.34
CA HIS A 133 5.86 5.71 -10.23
C HIS A 133 4.73 5.19 -11.12
N TYR A 134 3.48 5.24 -10.66
CA TYR A 134 2.36 4.55 -11.30
C TYR A 134 1.23 5.46 -11.80
N SER A 135 1.00 6.63 -11.20
CA SER A 135 -0.24 7.41 -11.40
C SER A 135 -0.01 8.79 -12.02
N GLN A 136 -1.10 9.37 -12.51
CA GLN A 136 -1.14 10.80 -12.84
C GLN A 136 -1.36 11.64 -11.57
N GLY A 137 -1.16 12.96 -11.66
CA GLY A 137 -1.02 13.83 -10.48
C GLY A 137 -2.26 13.97 -9.59
N ALA A 138 -3.46 13.61 -10.06
CA ALA A 138 -4.70 13.75 -9.29
C ALA A 138 -4.80 12.70 -8.18
N GLU A 139 -4.44 11.45 -8.48
CA GLU A 139 -4.46 10.33 -7.56
C GLU A 139 -3.46 10.55 -6.39
N LYS A 140 -2.33 11.21 -6.67
CA LYS A 140 -1.35 11.59 -5.64
C LYS A 140 -1.93 12.48 -4.56
N LYS A 141 -2.69 13.52 -4.94
CA LYS A 141 -3.34 14.44 -3.98
C LYS A 141 -4.38 13.72 -3.13
N GLN A 142 -5.16 12.82 -3.75
CA GLN A 142 -6.16 12.03 -3.05
C GLN A 142 -5.51 11.05 -2.06
N THR A 143 -4.43 10.38 -2.46
CA THR A 143 -3.63 9.49 -1.61
C THR A 143 -3.09 10.24 -0.40
N HIS A 144 -2.47 11.41 -0.61
CA HIS A 144 -1.98 12.26 0.47
C HIS A 144 -3.08 12.61 1.47
N ALA A 145 -4.20 13.14 0.97
CA ALA A 145 -5.31 13.59 1.81
C ALA A 145 -5.94 12.44 2.62
N LEU A 146 -6.03 11.24 2.04
CA LEU A 146 -6.51 10.06 2.76
C LEU A 146 -5.54 9.62 3.84
N LEU A 147 -4.26 9.45 3.52
CA LEU A 147 -3.26 9.03 4.49
C LEU A 147 -3.13 10.02 5.66
N ASP A 148 -3.21 11.33 5.38
CA ASP A 148 -3.16 12.34 6.43
C ASP A 148 -4.35 12.28 7.40
N LYS A 149 -5.51 11.77 6.97
CA LYS A 149 -6.67 11.58 7.86
C LYS A 149 -6.70 10.22 8.53
N LEU A 150 -6.08 9.20 7.92
CA LEU A 150 -6.16 7.82 8.37
C LEU A 150 -5.04 7.42 9.34
N LEU A 151 -3.83 7.97 9.17
CA LEU A 151 -2.65 7.70 10.00
C LEU A 151 -2.54 8.66 11.19
#